data_AF-A0A822BAD3-F1
#
_entry.id   AF-A0A822BAD3-F1
#
_cell.length_a   1.000
_cell.length_b   1.000
_cell.length_c   1.000
_cell.angle_alpha   90.00
_cell.angle_beta   90.00
_cell.angle_gamma   90.00
#
_symmetry.space_group_name_H-M   'P 1'
#
loop_
_entity.id
_entity.type
_entity.pdbx_description
1 polymer ?
#
loop_
_entity_poly.entity_id
_entity_poly.type
_entity_poly.pdbx_seq_one_letter_code
_entity_poly.pdbx_strand_id
1 'polypeptide(L)' 'MHGSTLVAMAQAIEDSDIILFCVTEKYSQSLNCQKEAEYAFVRQKIMIPLLLQSNYKPT' A
#
# COMPACT_ATOMS: atom_id res chain seq x y z
N MET A 1 3.43 21.90 0.11
CA MET A 1 2.61 20.69 0.29
C MET A 1 1.90 20.79 1.63
N HIS A 2 0.65 21.26 1.67
CA HIS A 2 -0.15 21.43 2.89
C HIS A 2 -1.46 20.65 2.73
N GLY A 3 -1.35 19.33 2.73
CA GLY A 3 -2.45 18.38 2.68
C GLY A 3 -2.11 17.21 3.59
N SER A 4 -3.11 16.60 4.24
CA SER A 4 -2.87 15.45 5.08
C SER A 4 -2.25 14.32 4.25
N THR A 5 -1.29 13.60 4.80
CA THR A 5 -0.56 12.53 4.10
C THR A 5 -1.51 11.56 3.40
N LEU A 6 -2.67 11.28 4.02
CA LEU A 6 -3.72 10.43 3.47
C LEU A 6 -4.33 10.93 2.16
N VAL A 7 -4.52 12.25 1.99
CA VAL A 7 -5.07 12.82 0.75
C VAL A 7 -4.07 12.65 -0.39
N ALA A 8 -2.79 12.92 -0.13
CA ALA A 8 -1.74 12.72 -1.12
C ALA A 8 -1.59 11.24 -1.53
N MET A 9 -1.70 10.32 -0.56
CA MET A 9 -1.67 8.87 -0.80
C MET A 9 -2.87 8.42 -1.65
N ALA A 10 -4.08 8.88 -1.32
CA ALA A 10 -5.30 8.53 -2.06
C ALA A 10 -5.21 9.00 -3.52
N GLN A 11 -4.74 10.23 -3.74
CA GLN A 11 -4.56 10.78 -5.07
C GLN A 11 -3.52 9.98 -5.88
N ALA A 12 -2.40 9.60 -5.26
CA ALA A 12 -1.40 8.76 -5.91
C ALA A 12 -1.95 7.38 -6.32
N ILE A 13 -2.81 6.77 -5.49
CA ILE A 13 -3.47 5.51 -5.83
C ILE A 13 -4.43 5.69 -7.01
N GLU A 14 -5.22 6.76 -7.02
CA GLU A 14 -6.17 7.05 -8.10
C GLU A 14 -5.49 7.28 -9.45
N ASP A 15 -4.39 8.03 -9.45
CA ASP A 15 -3.63 8.38 -10.67
C ASP A 15 -2.75 7.23 -11.18
N SER A 16 -2.57 6.16 -10.41
CA SER A 16 -1.72 5.02 -10.78
C SER A 16 -2.46 3.93 -11.56
N ASP A 17 -1.76 3.28 -12.48
CA ASP A 17 -2.26 2.08 -13.18
C ASP A 17 -2.02 0.79 -12.37
N ILE A 18 -0.88 0.73 -11.67
CA ILE A 18 -0.41 -0.46 -10.95
C ILE A 18 0.16 -0.03 -9.59
N ILE A 19 -0.18 -0.79 -8.55
CA ILE A 19 0.38 -0.63 -7.20
C ILE A 19 1.32 -1.78 -6.89
N LEU A 20 2.56 -1.44 -6.50
CA LEU A 20 3.56 -2.38 -6.02
C LEU A 20 3.62 -2.33 -4.50
N PHE A 21 3.35 -3.46 -3.84
CA PHE A 21 3.41 -3.55 -2.37
C PHE A 21 4.71 -4.19 -1.92
N CYS A 22 5.55 -3.42 -1.24
CA CYS A 22 6.79 -3.92 -0.66
C CYS A 22 6.51 -4.60 0.69
N VAL A 23 6.11 -5.87 0.63
CA VAL A 23 5.70 -6.64 1.80
C VAL A 23 6.93 -6.96 2.67
N THR A 24 6.89 -6.41 3.87
CA THR A 24 7.82 -6.63 4.98
C THR A 24 7.01 -6.72 6.28
N GLU A 25 7.62 -7.16 7.36
CA GLU A 25 6.95 -7.21 8.67
C GLU A 25 6.48 -5.82 9.12
N LYS A 26 7.35 -4.81 9.00
CA LYS A 26 7.00 -3.41 9.32
C LYS A 26 5.89 -2.86 8.42
N TYR A 27 5.89 -3.24 7.15
CA TYR A 27 4.81 -2.88 6.23
C TYR A 27 3.47 -3.41 6.75
N SER A 28 3.43 -4.67 7.18
CA SER A 28 2.20 -5.28 7.72
C SER A 28 1.71 -4.66 9.04
N GLN A 29 2.61 -4.08 9.84
CA GLN A 29 2.29 -3.45 11.12
C GLN A 29 1.91 -1.96 11.02
N SER A 30 2.14 -1.33 9.86
CA SER A 30 1.88 0.09 9.65
C SER A 30 0.42 0.36 9.31
N LEU A 31 -0.27 1.14 10.15
CA LEU A 31 -1.66 1.55 9.90
C LEU A 31 -1.83 2.32 8.58
N ASN A 32 -0.83 3.13 8.20
CA ASN A 32 -0.88 3.87 6.94
C ASN A 32 -0.79 2.91 5.74
N CYS A 33 0.10 1.92 5.81
CA CYS A 33 0.27 0.93 4.75
C CYS A 33 -0.98 0.04 4.59
N GLN A 34 -1.61 -0.34 5.71
CA GLN A 34 -2.88 -1.05 5.68
C GLN A 34 -3.98 -0.23 4.99
N LYS A 35 -4.09 1.07 5.33
CA LYS A 35 -5.07 1.97 4.71
C LYS A 35 -4.82 2.18 3.21
N GLU A 36 -3.56 2.27 2.78
CA GLU A 36 -3.22 2.34 1.35
C GLU A 36 -3.64 1.08 0.60
N ALA A 37 -3.31 -0.09 1.14
CA ALA A 37 -3.65 -1.37 0.54
C ALA A 37 -5.17 -1.57 0.46
N GLU A 38 -5.89 -1.24 1.52
CA GLU A 38 -7.35 -1.28 1.55
C GLU A 38 -7.97 -0.32 0.52
N TYR A 39 -7.46 0.92 0.44
CA TYR A 39 -7.95 1.88 -0.53
C TYR A 39 -7.69 1.46 -1.98
N ALA A 40 -6.48 0.97 -2.28
CA ALA A 40 -6.13 0.43 -3.59
C ALA A 40 -7.01 -0.77 -3.98
N PHE A 41 -7.34 -1.62 -2.99
CA PHE A 41 -8.25 -2.76 -3.17
C PHE A 41 -9.68 -2.30 -3.49
N VAL A 42 -10.22 -1.34 -2.73
CA VAL A 42 -11.55 -0.76 -2.99
C VAL A 42 -11.63 -0.10 -4.37
N ARG A 43 -10.53 0.51 -4.82
CA ARG A 43 -10.41 1.11 -6.15
C ARG A 43 -10.12 0.10 -7.27
N GLN A 44 -10.05 -1.20 -6.96
CA GLN A 44 -9.81 -2.29 -7.90
C GLN A 44 -8.55 -2.08 -8.75
N LYS A 45 -7.50 -1.48 -8.16
CA LYS A 45 -6.22 -1.30 -8.85
C LYS A 45 -5.53 -2.64 -9.04
N ILE A 46 -4.66 -2.74 -10.04
CA ILE A 46 -3.80 -3.91 -10.20
C ILE A 46 -2.75 -3.88 -9.10
N MET A 47 -2.78 -4.88 -8.22
CA MET A 47 -1.94 -4.94 -7.02
C MET A 47 -0.92 -6.08 -7.16
N ILE A 48 0.37 -5.76 -7.11
CA ILE A 48 1.47 -6.76 -7.19
C ILE A 48 2.25 -6.73 -5.87
N PRO A 49 2.09 -7.74 -5.00
CA PRO A 49 2.88 -7.85 -3.78
C PRO A 49 4.29 -8.37 -4.09
N LEU A 50 5.28 -7.64 -3.60
CA LEU A 50 6.71 -7.95 -3.66
C LEU A 50 7.18 -8.29 -2.25
N LEU A 51 7.54 -9.55 -2.03
CA LEU A 51 8.10 -10.00 -0.77
C LEU A 51 9.55 -9.52 -0.66
N LEU A 52 9.80 -8.46 0.12
CA LEU A 52 11.14 -7.89 0.28
C LEU A 52 11.85 -8.34 1.56
N GLN A 53 11.18 -9.15 2.38
CA GLN A 53 11.77 -9.74 3.58
C GLN A 53 11.82 -11.26 3.46
N SER A 54 13.03 -11.81 3.48
CA SER A 54 13.26 -13.25 3.49
C SER A 54 12.61 -13.89 4.72
N ASN A 55 11.98 -15.06 4.52
CA ASN A 55 11.26 -15.81 5.55
C ASN A 55 10.04 -15.11 6.19
N TYR A 56 9.57 -13.98 5.64
CA TYR A 56 8.31 -13.40 6.08
C TYR A 56 7.14 -14.32 5.72
N LYS A 57 6.42 -14.77 6.73
CA LYS A 57 5.19 -15.55 6.60
C LYS A 57 4.07 -14.74 7.23
N PRO A 58 3.14 -14.18 6.44
CA PRO A 58 1.93 -13.61 7.01
C PRO A 58 1.16 -14.76 7.67
N THR A 59 1.07 -14.75 9.00
CA THR A 59 0.27 -15.67 9.81
C THR A 59 -1.19 -15.29 9.80
#